data_AF-A0A9N9LYK9-F1
#
_entry.id   AF-A0A9N9LYK9-F1
#
_cell.length_a   1.000
_cell.length_b   1.000
_cell.length_c   1.000
_cell.angle_alpha   90.00
_cell.angle_beta   90.00
_cell.angle_gamma   90.00
#
_symmetry.space_group_name_H-M   'P 1'
#
loop_
_entity.id
_entity.type
_entity.pdbx_description
1 polymer ?
#
loop_
_entity_poly.entity_id
_entity_poly.type
_entity_poly.pdbx_seq_one_letter_code
_entity_poly.pdbx_strand_id
1 'polypeptide(L)'
;MAMSGWSHAETRERIGGDWTYDVMDIAKLVRHELAEDSARDRGEPGRFNASHAEKQLTAYFINRHVFLPQEKQHSIQEESLVVDIDNRLETILRNSTKVQELQKLEKTWKRLVYELRKLEGSWTRLIAELRRMDKKWERQALGLADAEIDARILQNKRMTHKLEADIKTVQAELWRVLVAPPEDMPELEKHAEVRDFRKLHRELREIKKKLDSHQKLVDLSKYAPQFSLTSAAILISSPGAKVCMDCTSFVEKVNGYFGLSIE
;
A
#
# COMPACT_ATOMS: atom_id res chain seq x y z
N MET A 1 19.69 31.63 -9.97
CA MET A 1 20.88 31.19 -9.21
C MET A 1 20.42 30.25 -8.12
N ALA A 2 21.18 29.19 -7.87
CA ALA A 2 20.87 28.11 -6.94
C ALA A 2 21.54 28.31 -5.57
N MET A 3 20.91 27.66 -4.57
CA MET A 3 21.46 26.95 -3.40
C MET A 3 21.11 27.48 -2.01
N SER A 4 20.33 26.61 -1.34
CA SER A 4 20.36 26.12 0.05
C SER A 4 20.48 27.06 1.24
N GLY A 5 19.49 26.93 2.13
CA GLY A 5 19.64 27.14 3.57
C GLY A 5 18.63 26.25 4.28
N TRP A 6 19.04 25.03 4.63
CA TRP A 6 18.29 24.18 5.54
C TRP A 6 18.30 24.85 6.92
N SER A 7 17.29 25.66 7.22
CA SER A 7 16.99 26.03 8.61
C SER A 7 16.25 24.85 9.22
N HIS A 8 16.80 24.27 10.29
CA HIS A 8 16.13 23.29 11.12
C HIS A 8 14.70 23.75 11.41
N ALA A 9 13.73 23.13 10.74
CA ALA A 9 12.34 23.29 11.08
C ALA A 9 12.16 22.54 12.40
N GLU A 10 12.09 23.29 13.51
CA GLU A 10 11.52 22.78 14.74
C GLU A 10 10.13 22.25 14.41
N THR A 11 10.00 20.94 14.25
CA THR A 11 8.72 20.26 14.15
C THR A 11 8.04 20.37 15.51
N ARG A 12 7.27 21.45 15.71
CA ARG A 12 6.31 21.55 16.81
C ARG A 12 5.14 20.61 16.54
N GLU A 13 5.36 19.33 16.74
CA GLU A 13 4.29 18.35 16.74
C GLU A 13 3.52 18.45 18.06
N ARG A 14 2.24 18.79 17.96
CA ARG A 14 1.33 18.77 19.10
C ARG A 14 0.95 17.32 19.35
N ILE A 15 1.57 16.69 20.35
CA ILE A 15 1.28 15.31 20.72
C ILE A 15 -0.10 15.28 21.38
N GLY A 16 -1.11 14.90 20.60
CA GLY A 16 -2.51 14.81 21.00
C GLY A 16 -3.01 13.39 21.23
N GLY A 17 -2.12 12.41 21.39
CA GLY A 17 -2.45 11.00 21.62
C GLY A 17 -2.23 10.59 23.08
N ASP A 18 -3.03 9.63 23.57
CA ASP A 18 -2.80 8.93 24.84
C ASP A 18 -1.77 7.82 24.61
N TRP A 19 -0.53 8.03 25.03
CA TRP A 19 0.59 7.07 24.89
C TRP A 19 0.76 6.21 26.15
N THR A 20 -0.20 6.22 27.07
CA THR A 20 -0.07 5.56 28.38
C THR A 20 0.17 4.05 28.21
N TYR A 21 -0.52 3.39 27.29
CA TYR A 21 -0.34 1.95 27.06
C TYR A 21 1.02 1.62 26.43
N ASP A 22 1.49 2.43 25.48
CA ASP A 22 2.85 2.28 24.92
C ASP A 22 3.92 2.43 26.01
N VAL A 23 3.75 3.39 26.92
CA VAL A 23 4.64 3.55 28.09
C VAL A 23 4.64 2.29 28.95
N MET A 24 3.46 1.70 29.22
CA MET A 24 3.37 0.47 30.01
C MET A 24 4.07 -0.71 29.32
N ASP A 25 3.94 -0.82 28.00
CA ASP A 25 4.59 -1.90 27.24
C ASP A 25 6.11 -1.70 27.13
N ILE A 26 6.56 -0.46 26.93
CA ILE A 26 7.98 -0.10 26.98
C ILE A 26 8.55 -0.36 28.38
N ALA A 27 7.82 0.01 29.45
CA ALA A 27 8.24 -0.22 30.83
C ALA A 27 8.48 -1.70 31.11
N LYS A 28 7.57 -2.58 30.66
CA LYS A 28 7.76 -4.03 30.74
C LYS A 28 9.00 -4.49 29.97
N LEU A 29 9.21 -3.97 28.75
CA LEU A 29 10.34 -4.34 27.90
C LEU A 29 11.69 -3.98 28.55
N VAL A 30 11.80 -2.77 29.11
CA VAL A 30 13.03 -2.27 29.75
C VAL A 30 13.14 -2.64 31.24
N ARG A 31 12.21 -3.46 31.75
CA ARG A 31 12.12 -3.88 33.17
C ARG A 31 12.10 -2.68 34.13
N HIS A 32 11.28 -1.69 33.80
CA HIS A 32 10.95 -0.57 34.67
C HIS A 32 9.62 -0.86 35.39
N GLU A 33 9.65 -0.83 36.71
CA GLU A 33 8.48 -1.05 37.56
C GLU A 33 7.75 0.28 37.73
N LEU A 34 6.59 0.42 37.09
CA LEU A 34 5.71 1.55 37.32
C LEU A 34 5.05 1.35 38.69
N ALA A 35 5.32 2.26 39.63
CA ALA A 35 4.74 2.17 40.97
C ALA A 35 3.21 2.12 40.89
N GLU A 36 2.59 1.26 41.70
CA GLU A 36 1.15 1.14 41.75
C GLU A 36 0.58 2.23 42.68
N ASP A 37 -0.44 2.95 42.20
CA ASP A 37 -1.25 3.87 43.00
C ASP A 37 -2.71 3.45 42.82
N SER A 38 -3.18 2.56 43.71
CA SER A 38 -4.52 1.99 43.63
C SER A 38 -5.66 3.03 43.62
N ALA A 39 -5.41 4.25 44.13
CA ALA A 39 -6.38 5.34 44.10
C ALA A 39 -6.42 6.08 42.76
N ARG A 40 -5.29 6.13 42.03
CA ARG A 40 -5.15 6.90 40.78
C ARG A 40 -5.06 6.06 39.51
N ASP A 41 -4.76 4.78 39.65
CA ASP A 41 -4.59 3.79 38.57
C ASP A 41 -5.94 3.35 37.96
N ARG A 42 -7.07 3.66 38.61
CA ARG A 42 -8.43 3.37 38.11
C ARG A 42 -8.62 1.90 37.67
N GLY A 43 -7.98 0.98 38.38
CA GLY A 43 -8.08 -0.47 38.12
C GLY A 43 -7.00 -1.04 37.19
N GLU A 44 -6.10 -0.22 36.66
CA GLU A 44 -4.96 -0.66 35.83
C GLU A 44 -3.62 -0.30 36.51
N PRO A 45 -2.95 -1.26 37.17
CA PRO A 45 -1.73 -0.99 37.94
C PRO A 45 -0.65 -0.26 37.14
N GLY A 46 -0.12 0.84 37.70
CA GLY A 46 0.94 1.66 37.12
C GLY A 46 0.48 2.67 36.06
N ARG A 47 -0.83 2.70 35.70
CA ARG A 47 -1.38 3.61 34.69
C ARG A 47 -1.15 5.08 35.02
N PHE A 48 -1.32 5.47 36.29
CA PHE A 48 -1.12 6.85 36.72
C PHE A 48 0.31 7.31 36.43
N ASN A 49 1.30 6.50 36.79
CA ASN A 49 2.72 6.82 36.56
C ASN A 49 3.12 6.72 35.08
N ALA A 50 2.46 5.88 34.30
CA ALA A 50 2.65 5.82 32.84
C ALA A 50 2.12 7.07 32.13
N SER A 51 1.12 7.75 32.69
CA SER A 51 0.51 8.95 32.09
C SER A 51 1.37 10.21 32.18
N HIS A 52 2.53 10.16 32.85
CA HIS A 52 3.45 11.31 32.94
C HIS A 52 3.91 11.77 31.55
N ALA A 53 3.88 13.08 31.32
CA ALA A 53 4.17 13.67 30.00
C ALA A 53 5.56 13.26 29.47
N GLU A 54 6.56 13.17 30.34
CA GLU A 54 7.93 12.77 29.98
C GLU A 54 7.98 11.35 29.42
N LYS A 55 7.27 10.42 30.05
CA LYS A 55 7.22 9.04 29.59
C LYS A 55 6.45 8.94 28.27
N GLN A 56 5.33 9.66 28.14
CA GLN A 56 4.57 9.69 26.90
C GLN A 56 5.38 10.26 25.72
N LEU A 57 6.17 11.32 25.97
CA LEU A 57 7.08 11.92 24.98
C LEU A 57 8.20 10.94 24.59
N THR A 58 8.73 10.21 25.56
CA THR A 58 9.72 9.15 25.34
C THR A 58 9.12 8.01 24.51
N ALA A 59 7.90 7.56 24.83
CA ALA A 59 7.20 6.53 24.08
C ALA A 59 6.90 6.97 22.64
N TYR A 60 6.48 8.22 22.45
CA TYR A 60 6.31 8.82 21.13
C TYR A 60 7.61 8.74 20.31
N PHE A 61 8.73 9.13 20.91
CA PHE A 61 10.03 9.11 20.25
C PHE A 61 10.44 7.69 19.84
N ILE A 62 10.31 6.72 20.76
CA ILE A 62 10.59 5.31 20.48
C ILE A 62 9.72 4.81 19.32
N ASN A 63 8.40 5.04 19.37
CA ASN A 63 7.48 4.59 18.32
C ASN A 63 7.85 5.11 16.92
N ARG A 64 8.41 6.32 16.84
CA ARG A 64 8.81 6.94 15.56
C ARG A 64 10.18 6.53 15.07
N HIS A 65 11.09 6.17 15.97
CA HIS A 65 12.51 6.07 15.65
C HIS A 65 13.15 4.71 15.96
N VAL A 66 12.42 3.81 16.62
CA VAL A 66 12.92 2.50 17.05
C VAL A 66 11.91 1.41 16.71
N PHE A 67 12.35 0.39 15.97
CA PHE A 67 11.56 -0.82 15.76
C PHE A 67 11.60 -1.72 16.99
N LEU A 68 10.44 -1.99 17.58
CA LEU A 68 10.34 -2.80 18.79
C LEU A 68 10.48 -4.30 18.49
N PRO A 69 11.00 -5.12 19.43
CA PRO A 69 11.11 -6.57 19.24
C PRO A 69 9.77 -7.26 18.93
N GLN A 70 8.65 -6.77 19.48
CA GLN A 70 7.31 -7.29 19.22
C GLN A 70 6.91 -7.11 17.76
N GLU A 71 7.30 -6.00 17.13
CA GLU A 71 7.05 -5.76 15.70
C GLU A 71 7.76 -6.83 14.87
N LYS A 72 9.01 -7.17 15.22
CA LYS A 72 9.75 -8.26 14.56
C LYS A 72 9.14 -9.66 14.79
N GLN A 73 8.38 -9.86 15.86
CA GLN A 73 7.69 -11.13 16.13
C GLN A 73 6.36 -11.25 15.38
N HIS A 74 5.67 -10.13 15.16
CA HIS A 74 4.44 -10.11 14.35
C HIS A 74 4.69 -10.59 12.92
N SER A 75 5.84 -10.27 12.32
CA SER A 75 6.17 -10.75 10.97
C SER A 75 6.30 -12.28 10.91
N ILE A 76 6.86 -12.93 11.94
CA ILE A 76 7.01 -14.39 12.00
C ILE A 76 5.65 -15.09 12.08
N GLN A 77 4.72 -14.53 12.87
CA GLN A 77 3.36 -15.07 12.98
C GLN A 77 2.60 -14.91 11.66
N GLU A 78 2.69 -13.74 11.03
CA GLU A 78 2.07 -13.48 9.73
C GLU A 78 2.65 -14.38 8.62
N GLU A 79 3.96 -14.64 8.60
CA GLU A 79 4.59 -15.59 7.68
C GLU A 79 4.08 -17.02 7.90
N SER A 80 3.96 -17.47 9.15
CA SER A 80 3.39 -18.79 9.45
C SER A 80 1.93 -18.91 8.99
N LEU A 81 1.13 -17.86 9.17
CA LEU A 81 -0.26 -17.79 8.69
C LEU A 81 -0.34 -17.86 7.16
N VAL A 82 0.59 -17.21 6.46
CA VAL A 82 0.69 -17.31 4.99
C VAL A 82 0.88 -18.76 4.55
N VAL A 83 1.80 -19.49 5.19
CA VAL A 83 2.08 -20.90 4.87
C VAL A 83 0.86 -21.79 5.13
N ASP A 84 0.16 -21.61 6.25
CA ASP A 84 -1.06 -22.36 6.55
C ASP A 84 -2.16 -22.13 5.50
N ILE A 85 -2.43 -20.87 5.16
CA ILE A 85 -3.45 -20.53 4.17
C ILE A 85 -3.07 -21.06 2.77
N ASP A 86 -1.80 -20.93 2.37
CA ASP A 86 -1.32 -21.48 1.09
C ASP A 86 -1.52 -23.00 1.03
N ASN A 87 -1.20 -23.74 2.11
CA ASN A 87 -1.43 -25.19 2.18
C ASN A 87 -2.92 -25.57 2.08
N ARG A 88 -3.80 -24.79 2.72
CA ARG A 88 -5.26 -25.00 2.65
C ARG A 88 -5.80 -24.73 1.25
N LEU A 89 -5.33 -23.67 0.60
CA LEU A 89 -5.69 -23.36 -0.79
C LEU A 89 -5.25 -24.49 -1.74
N GLU A 90 -4.02 -24.98 -1.60
CA GLU A 90 -3.52 -26.14 -2.36
C GLU A 90 -4.37 -27.39 -2.15
N THR A 91 -4.79 -27.65 -0.92
CA THR A 91 -5.66 -28.78 -0.58
C THR A 91 -7.01 -28.68 -1.28
N ILE A 92 -7.66 -27.50 -1.21
CA ILE A 92 -8.95 -27.26 -1.88
C ILE A 92 -8.78 -27.39 -3.40
N LEU A 93 -7.70 -26.84 -3.96
CA LEU A 93 -7.43 -26.89 -5.39
C LEU A 93 -7.27 -28.33 -5.90
N ARG A 94 -6.57 -29.19 -5.14
CA ARG A 94 -6.39 -30.60 -5.51
C ARG A 94 -7.69 -31.40 -5.43
N ASN A 95 -8.53 -31.11 -4.43
CA ASN A 95 -9.71 -31.92 -4.12
C ASN A 95 -10.99 -31.45 -4.82
N SER A 96 -11.06 -30.21 -5.33
CA SER A 96 -12.27 -29.65 -5.94
C SER A 96 -12.11 -29.43 -7.45
N THR A 97 -12.86 -30.21 -8.24
CA THR A 97 -12.96 -30.02 -9.70
C THR A 97 -13.54 -28.66 -10.07
N LYS A 98 -14.46 -28.12 -9.27
CA LYS A 98 -15.06 -26.79 -9.47
C LYS A 98 -14.05 -25.66 -9.31
N VAL A 99 -13.17 -25.77 -8.32
CA VAL A 99 -12.08 -24.79 -8.15
C VAL A 99 -11.06 -24.89 -9.29
N GLN A 100 -10.79 -26.10 -9.80
CA GLN A 100 -9.92 -26.27 -10.98
C GLN A 100 -10.55 -25.70 -12.26
N GLU A 101 -11.86 -25.91 -12.47
CA GLU A 101 -12.63 -25.31 -13.56
C GLU A 101 -12.56 -23.78 -13.49
N LEU A 102 -12.81 -23.21 -12.30
CA LEU A 102 -12.70 -21.77 -12.07
C LEU A 102 -11.30 -21.24 -12.41
N GLN A 103 -10.23 -21.88 -11.93
CA GLN A 103 -8.86 -21.43 -12.22
C GLN A 103 -8.52 -21.48 -13.71
N LYS A 104 -8.94 -22.54 -14.40
CA LYS A 104 -8.76 -22.66 -15.85
C LYS A 104 -9.48 -21.52 -16.56
N LEU A 105 -10.74 -21.27 -16.20
CA LEU A 105 -11.57 -20.22 -16.77
C LEU A 105 -11.01 -18.82 -16.49
N GLU A 106 -10.53 -18.56 -15.27
CA GLU A 106 -9.88 -17.29 -14.93
C GLU A 106 -8.59 -17.09 -15.73
N LYS A 107 -7.80 -18.15 -15.93
CA LYS A 107 -6.55 -18.08 -16.70
C LYS A 107 -6.79 -17.80 -18.17
N THR A 108 -7.78 -18.47 -18.78
CA THR A 108 -8.15 -18.24 -20.19
C THR A 108 -8.75 -16.84 -20.36
N TRP A 109 -9.65 -16.42 -19.47
CA TRP A 109 -10.24 -15.09 -19.50
C TRP A 109 -9.18 -13.99 -19.36
N LYS A 110 -8.25 -14.09 -18.39
CA LYS A 110 -7.13 -13.13 -18.24
C LYS A 110 -6.26 -13.06 -19.49
N ARG A 111 -5.98 -14.21 -20.13
CA ARG A 111 -5.22 -14.25 -21.38
C ARG A 111 -5.95 -13.53 -22.51
N LEU A 112 -7.25 -13.79 -22.67
CA LEU A 112 -8.06 -13.15 -23.70
C LEU A 112 -8.10 -11.63 -23.48
N VAL A 113 -8.37 -11.17 -22.26
CA VAL A 113 -8.34 -9.75 -21.89
C VAL A 113 -6.98 -9.11 -22.23
N TYR A 114 -5.88 -9.81 -21.97
CA TYR A 114 -4.53 -9.34 -22.32
C TYR A 114 -4.34 -9.19 -23.85
N GLU A 115 -4.68 -10.23 -24.62
CA GLU A 115 -4.54 -10.19 -26.09
C GLU A 115 -5.39 -9.09 -26.72
N LEU A 116 -6.58 -8.85 -26.17
CA LEU A 116 -7.46 -7.79 -26.63
C LEU A 116 -6.88 -6.41 -26.36
N ARG A 117 -6.38 -6.16 -25.14
CA ARG A 117 -5.71 -4.91 -24.82
C ARG A 117 -4.49 -4.66 -25.72
N LYS A 118 -3.77 -5.72 -26.05
CA LYS A 118 -2.65 -5.67 -27.00
C LYS A 118 -3.13 -5.31 -28.40
N LEU A 119 -4.20 -5.94 -28.89
CA LEU A 119 -4.82 -5.60 -30.18
C LEU A 119 -5.31 -4.15 -30.19
N GLU A 120 -5.97 -3.66 -29.14
CA GLU A 120 -6.36 -2.26 -29.01
C GLU A 120 -5.16 -1.31 -29.14
N GLY A 121 -4.05 -1.65 -28.51
CA GLY A 121 -2.80 -0.91 -28.65
C GLY A 121 -2.24 -0.90 -30.08
N SER A 122 -2.52 -1.92 -30.88
CA SER A 122 -2.15 -1.97 -32.30
C SER A 122 -3.11 -1.17 -33.18
N TRP A 123 -4.42 -1.31 -32.96
CA TRP A 123 -5.45 -0.57 -33.69
C TRP A 123 -5.35 0.94 -33.48
N THR A 124 -5.12 1.38 -32.25
CA THR A 124 -4.88 2.80 -31.92
C THR A 124 -3.67 3.37 -32.66
N ARG A 125 -2.60 2.58 -32.83
CA ARG A 125 -1.42 2.97 -33.62
C ARG A 125 -1.76 3.08 -35.11
N LEU A 126 -2.47 2.11 -35.69
CA LEU A 126 -2.87 2.14 -37.09
C LEU A 126 -3.78 3.33 -37.40
N ILE A 127 -4.75 3.63 -36.53
CA ILE A 127 -5.61 4.83 -36.68
C ILE A 127 -4.76 6.11 -36.65
N ALA A 128 -3.79 6.20 -35.75
CA ALA A 128 -2.90 7.35 -35.68
C ALA A 128 -2.04 7.48 -36.96
N GLU A 129 -1.59 6.36 -37.53
CA GLU A 129 -0.84 6.33 -38.78
C GLU A 129 -1.70 6.76 -39.98
N LEU A 130 -2.92 6.23 -40.10
CA LEU A 130 -3.89 6.64 -41.12
C LEU A 130 -4.16 8.16 -41.06
N ARG A 131 -4.36 8.71 -39.87
CA ARG A 131 -4.53 10.16 -39.68
C ARG A 131 -3.30 10.97 -40.06
N ARG A 132 -2.09 10.45 -39.81
CA ARG A 132 -0.83 11.11 -40.25
C ARG A 132 -0.71 11.09 -41.77
N MET A 133 -1.07 9.98 -42.41
CA MET A 133 -1.11 9.88 -43.87
C MET A 133 -2.12 10.86 -44.45
N ASP A 134 -3.35 10.90 -43.92
CA ASP A 134 -4.39 11.84 -44.36
C ASP A 134 -3.91 13.30 -44.34
N LYS A 135 -3.31 13.74 -43.21
CA LYS A 135 -2.68 15.07 -43.10
C LYS A 135 -1.50 15.31 -44.05
N LYS A 136 -0.79 14.25 -44.46
CA LYS A 136 0.31 14.36 -45.43
C LYS A 136 -0.28 14.56 -46.84
N TRP A 137 -1.30 13.78 -47.18
CA TRP A 137 -2.03 13.90 -48.44
C TRP A 137 -2.69 15.28 -48.60
N GLU A 138 -3.36 15.79 -47.55
CA GLU A 138 -3.95 17.14 -47.56
C GLU A 138 -2.91 18.23 -47.89
N ARG A 139 -1.71 18.15 -47.29
CA ARG A 139 -0.62 19.10 -47.55
C ARG A 139 -0.07 19.00 -48.97
N GLN A 140 -0.05 17.80 -49.55
CA GLN A 140 0.40 17.59 -50.94
C GLN A 140 -0.66 18.02 -51.97
N ALA A 141 -1.94 17.97 -51.61
CA ALA A 141 -3.05 18.37 -52.47
C ALA A 141 -3.27 19.90 -52.53
N LEU A 142 -2.80 20.66 -51.53
CA LEU A 142 -2.93 22.13 -51.38
C LEU A 142 -2.28 23.00 -52.50
N GLY A 143 -1.93 22.41 -53.64
CA GLY A 143 -1.42 23.10 -54.83
C GLY A 143 -1.86 22.51 -56.17
N LEU A 144 -2.79 21.54 -56.18
CA LEU A 144 -3.32 20.89 -57.38
C LEU A 144 -4.83 21.17 -57.46
N ALA A 145 -5.22 22.25 -58.13
CA ALA A 145 -6.63 22.58 -58.32
C ALA A 145 -7.21 21.75 -59.48
N ASP A 146 -7.78 20.60 -59.13
CA ASP A 146 -8.66 19.82 -60.00
C ASP A 146 -9.82 19.30 -59.14
N ALA A 147 -11.06 19.59 -59.56
CA ALA A 147 -12.26 19.22 -58.81
C ALA A 147 -12.39 17.70 -58.59
N GLU A 148 -11.75 16.90 -59.46
CA GLU A 148 -11.69 15.44 -59.30
C GLU A 148 -10.80 15.00 -58.12
N ILE A 149 -9.73 15.76 -57.83
CA ILE A 149 -8.85 15.51 -56.67
C ILE A 149 -9.59 15.81 -55.37
N ASP A 150 -10.32 16.92 -55.31
CA ASP A 150 -11.13 17.31 -54.13
C ASP A 150 -12.25 16.31 -53.84
N ALA A 151 -12.93 15.82 -54.88
CA ALA A 151 -13.96 14.79 -54.75
C ALA A 151 -13.39 13.48 -54.17
N ARG A 152 -12.19 13.07 -54.64
CA ARG A 152 -11.53 11.85 -54.16
C ARG A 152 -11.03 11.99 -52.71
N ILE A 153 -10.54 13.17 -52.32
CA ILE A 153 -10.17 13.47 -50.93
C ILE A 153 -11.39 13.36 -50.01
N LEU A 154 -12.52 13.96 -50.41
CA LEU A 154 -13.75 13.91 -49.62
C LEU A 154 -14.28 12.48 -49.48
N GLN A 155 -14.21 11.67 -50.55
CA GLN A 155 -14.59 10.25 -50.52
C GLN A 155 -13.69 9.45 -49.56
N ASN A 156 -12.38 9.65 -49.63
CA ASN A 156 -11.43 8.97 -48.75
C ASN A 156 -11.66 9.33 -47.27
N LYS A 157 -11.87 10.61 -46.96
CA LYS A 157 -12.21 11.06 -45.60
C LYS A 157 -13.48 10.38 -45.08
N ARG A 158 -14.53 10.28 -45.92
CA ARG A 158 -15.76 9.57 -45.56
C ARG A 158 -15.50 8.09 -45.27
N MET A 159 -14.69 7.42 -46.09
CA MET A 159 -14.30 6.03 -45.85
C MET A 159 -13.51 5.86 -44.55
N THR A 160 -12.55 6.74 -44.27
CA THR A 160 -11.76 6.71 -43.03
C THR A 160 -12.63 6.91 -41.80
N HIS A 161 -13.54 7.89 -41.81
CA HIS A 161 -14.48 8.11 -40.72
C HIS A 161 -15.43 6.92 -40.51
N LYS A 162 -15.90 6.29 -41.60
CA LYS A 162 -16.72 5.08 -41.53
C LYS A 162 -15.94 3.93 -40.89
N LEU A 163 -14.73 3.66 -41.34
CA LEU A 163 -13.86 2.63 -40.77
C LEU A 163 -13.57 2.89 -39.27
N GLU A 164 -13.31 4.14 -38.87
CA GLU A 164 -13.12 4.48 -37.46
C GLU A 164 -14.39 4.21 -36.62
N ALA A 165 -15.58 4.49 -37.17
CA ALA A 165 -16.85 4.21 -36.49
C ALA A 165 -17.13 2.71 -36.36
N ASP A 166 -16.89 1.95 -37.43
CA ASP A 166 -17.05 0.49 -37.44
C ASP A 166 -16.09 -0.16 -36.43
N ILE A 167 -14.82 0.28 -36.39
CA ILE A 167 -13.83 -0.19 -35.40
C ILE A 167 -14.29 0.09 -33.97
N LYS A 168 -14.76 1.31 -33.68
CA LYS A 168 -15.27 1.66 -32.34
C LYS A 168 -16.46 0.80 -31.93
N THR A 169 -17.33 0.47 -32.89
CA THR A 169 -18.50 -0.39 -32.65
C THR A 169 -18.05 -1.81 -32.29
N VAL A 170 -17.13 -2.39 -33.07
CA VAL A 170 -16.56 -3.71 -32.77
C VAL A 170 -15.84 -3.70 -31.41
N GLN A 171 -15.10 -2.64 -31.08
CA GLN A 171 -14.47 -2.50 -29.76
C GLN A 171 -15.49 -2.49 -28.63
N ALA A 172 -16.59 -1.75 -28.77
CA ALA A 172 -17.63 -1.68 -27.74
C ALA A 172 -18.33 -3.03 -27.53
N GLU A 173 -18.66 -3.75 -28.61
CA GLU A 173 -19.26 -5.08 -28.53
C GLU A 173 -18.30 -6.09 -27.90
N LEU A 174 -17.04 -6.04 -28.30
CA LEU A 174 -16.02 -6.95 -27.80
C LEU A 174 -15.71 -6.68 -26.32
N TRP A 175 -15.65 -5.42 -25.89
CA TRP A 175 -15.58 -5.08 -24.47
C TRP A 175 -16.82 -5.55 -23.71
N ARG A 176 -18.03 -5.38 -24.25
CA ARG A 176 -19.26 -5.85 -23.58
C ARG A 176 -19.18 -7.34 -23.24
N VAL A 177 -18.68 -8.16 -24.16
CA VAL A 177 -18.54 -9.61 -23.98
C VAL A 177 -17.44 -9.97 -22.98
N LEU A 178 -16.38 -9.15 -22.86
CA LEU A 178 -15.17 -9.52 -22.12
C LEU A 178 -14.96 -8.78 -20.79
N VAL A 179 -15.61 -7.63 -20.55
CA VAL A 179 -15.66 -7.00 -19.21
C VAL A 179 -16.43 -7.90 -18.25
N ALA A 180 -17.51 -8.52 -18.72
CA ALA A 180 -18.28 -9.43 -17.91
C ALA A 180 -17.43 -10.68 -17.61
N PRO A 181 -17.40 -11.15 -16.35
CA PRO A 181 -16.88 -12.47 -16.08
C PRO A 181 -17.68 -13.50 -16.91
N PRO A 182 -17.04 -14.57 -17.41
CA PRO A 182 -17.72 -15.60 -18.18
C PRO A 182 -18.98 -16.10 -17.48
N GLU A 183 -20.03 -16.43 -18.23
CA GLU A 183 -21.35 -16.84 -17.71
C GLU A 183 -21.27 -18.02 -16.72
N ASP A 184 -20.29 -18.91 -16.89
CA ASP A 184 -20.05 -20.05 -16.01
C ASP A 184 -19.46 -19.65 -14.64
N MET A 185 -18.84 -18.47 -14.53
CA MET A 185 -18.14 -18.04 -13.32
C MET A 185 -19.09 -17.72 -12.15
N PRO A 186 -20.21 -17.00 -12.34
CA PRO A 186 -21.27 -16.89 -11.34
C PRO A 186 -21.90 -18.22 -10.91
N GLU A 187 -21.99 -19.20 -11.82
CA GLU A 187 -22.51 -20.52 -11.47
C GLU A 187 -21.52 -21.27 -10.57
N LEU A 188 -20.22 -21.19 -10.88
CA LEU A 188 -19.17 -21.78 -10.06
C LEU A 188 -19.12 -21.18 -8.64
N GLU A 189 -19.44 -19.90 -8.49
CA GLU A 189 -19.52 -19.18 -7.19
C GLU A 189 -20.63 -19.70 -6.25
N LYS A 190 -21.59 -20.48 -6.77
CA LYS A 190 -22.62 -21.13 -5.95
C LYS A 190 -22.08 -22.33 -5.17
N HIS A 191 -20.93 -22.88 -5.55
CA HIS A 191 -20.29 -23.99 -4.83
C HIS A 191 -19.55 -23.49 -3.59
N ALA A 192 -19.69 -24.23 -2.48
CA ALA A 192 -19.10 -23.83 -1.20
C ALA A 192 -17.57 -23.81 -1.26
N GLU A 193 -16.98 -24.78 -1.94
CA GLU A 193 -15.54 -24.93 -2.12
C GLU A 193 -14.94 -23.73 -2.88
N VAL A 194 -15.68 -23.20 -3.86
CA VAL A 194 -15.27 -22.02 -4.63
C VAL A 194 -15.32 -20.76 -3.77
N ARG A 195 -16.36 -20.59 -2.95
CA ARG A 195 -16.47 -19.46 -2.02
C ARG A 195 -15.38 -19.49 -0.96
N ASP A 196 -15.11 -20.66 -0.38
CA ASP A 196 -14.07 -20.85 0.62
C ASP A 196 -12.68 -20.60 0.02
N PHE A 197 -12.43 -21.11 -1.19
CA PHE A 197 -11.22 -20.82 -1.94
C PHE A 197 -11.04 -19.31 -2.17
N ARG A 198 -12.07 -18.58 -2.62
CA ARG A 198 -12.01 -17.13 -2.81
C ARG A 198 -11.82 -16.36 -1.52
N LYS A 199 -12.44 -16.81 -0.43
CA LYS A 199 -12.27 -16.19 0.90
C LYS A 199 -10.81 -16.32 1.37
N LEU A 200 -10.27 -17.53 1.38
CA LEU A 200 -8.88 -17.78 1.75
C LEU A 200 -7.89 -17.04 0.86
N HIS A 201 -8.14 -16.99 -0.45
CA HIS A 201 -7.30 -16.26 -1.39
C HIS A 201 -7.32 -14.73 -1.16
N ARG A 202 -8.45 -14.17 -0.69
CA ARG A 202 -8.53 -12.76 -0.26
C ARG A 202 -7.76 -12.52 1.04
N GLU A 203 -7.96 -13.37 2.04
CA GLU A 203 -7.25 -13.29 3.33
C GLU A 203 -5.73 -13.35 3.12
N LEU A 204 -5.27 -14.31 2.32
CA LEU A 204 -3.87 -14.44 1.93
C LEU A 204 -3.32 -13.16 1.30
N ARG A 205 -4.07 -12.52 0.40
CA ARG A 205 -3.65 -11.28 -0.27
C ARG A 205 -3.47 -10.15 0.72
N GLU A 206 -4.39 -10.00 1.68
CA GLU A 206 -4.29 -8.95 2.69
C GLU A 206 -3.11 -9.18 3.63
N ILE A 207 -2.88 -10.42 4.06
CA ILE A 207 -1.72 -10.76 4.90
C ILE A 207 -0.41 -10.52 4.13
N LYS A 208 -0.30 -11.01 2.89
CA LYS A 208 0.89 -10.77 2.04
C LYS A 208 1.15 -9.28 1.83
N LYS A 209 0.09 -8.47 1.64
CA LYS A 209 0.22 -7.01 1.50
C LYS A 209 0.73 -6.35 2.79
N LYS A 210 0.27 -6.79 3.96
CA LYS A 210 0.78 -6.32 5.25
C LYS A 210 2.25 -6.68 5.42
N LEU A 211 2.59 -7.94 5.13
CA LEU A 211 3.96 -8.44 5.21
C LEU A 211 4.90 -7.67 4.26
N ASP A 212 4.51 -7.42 3.00
CA ASP A 212 5.28 -6.61 2.06
C ASP A 212 5.49 -5.18 2.57
N SER A 213 4.47 -4.59 3.20
CA SER A 213 4.56 -3.24 3.77
C SER A 213 5.52 -3.22 4.96
N HIS A 214 5.44 -4.24 5.82
CA HIS A 214 6.32 -4.41 6.96
C HIS A 214 7.76 -4.66 6.51
N GLN A 215 7.98 -5.55 5.54
CA GLN A 215 9.30 -5.84 5.00
C GLN A 215 9.96 -4.59 4.42
N LYS A 216 9.20 -3.73 3.73
CA LYS A 216 9.70 -2.42 3.28
C LYS A 216 10.16 -1.53 4.43
N LEU A 217 9.42 -1.50 5.54
CA LEU A 217 9.81 -0.74 6.73
C LEU A 217 11.08 -1.30 7.36
N VAL A 218 11.19 -2.63 7.47
CA VAL A 218 12.39 -3.31 7.95
C VAL A 218 13.58 -3.02 7.04
N ASP A 219 13.40 -3.07 5.72
CA ASP A 219 14.49 -2.77 4.79
C ASP A 219 14.90 -1.30 4.85
N LEU A 220 13.95 -0.36 4.95
CA LEU A 220 14.25 1.06 5.19
C LEU A 220 15.03 1.26 6.49
N SER A 221 14.73 0.49 7.54
CA SER A 221 15.47 0.54 8.81
C SER A 221 16.94 0.13 8.66
N LYS A 222 17.26 -0.80 7.74
CA LYS A 222 18.65 -1.22 7.46
C LYS A 222 19.46 -0.13 6.78
N TYR A 223 18.78 0.76 6.04
CA TYR A 223 19.39 1.92 5.38
C TYR A 223 19.14 3.22 6.15
N ALA A 224 18.79 3.13 7.44
CA ALA A 224 18.69 4.31 8.28
C ALA A 224 20.02 5.08 8.19
N PRO A 225 19.98 6.41 7.98
CA PRO A 225 21.19 7.23 7.91
C PRO A 225 22.04 6.99 9.17
N GLN A 226 23.38 7.04 9.04
CA GLN A 226 24.31 6.87 10.16
C GLN A 226 23.99 7.77 11.37
N PHE A 227 23.31 8.88 11.11
CA PHE A 227 22.68 9.72 12.12
C PHE A 227 21.18 9.38 12.18
N SER A 228 20.84 8.23 12.75
CA SER A 228 19.50 8.10 13.32
C SER A 228 19.43 9.08 14.49
N LEU A 229 18.25 9.67 14.73
CA LEU A 229 18.02 10.46 15.93
C LEU A 229 18.14 9.51 17.13
N THR A 230 19.36 9.26 17.56
CA THR A 230 19.70 8.53 18.78
C THR A 230 19.61 9.47 19.96
N SER A 231 19.73 10.77 19.73
CA SER A 231 19.59 11.82 20.72
C SER A 231 18.36 12.68 20.46
N ALA A 232 17.67 13.04 21.54
CA ALA A 232 16.57 13.98 21.54
C ALA A 232 16.55 14.75 22.86
N ALA A 233 16.22 16.04 22.80
CA ALA A 233 16.01 16.87 23.99
C ALA A 233 14.50 17.14 24.14
N ILE A 234 13.91 16.66 25.25
CA ILE A 234 12.50 16.83 25.58
C ILE A 234 12.34 18.05 26.48
N LEU A 235 11.96 19.18 25.90
CA LEU A 235 11.75 20.42 26.64
C LEU A 235 10.37 20.45 27.30
N ILE A 236 10.35 20.42 28.63
CA ILE A 236 9.11 20.54 29.43
C ILE A 236 9.00 21.98 29.92
N SER A 237 8.11 22.75 29.31
CA SER A 237 7.85 24.14 29.71
C SER A 237 6.90 24.17 30.92
N SER A 238 7.41 23.84 32.11
CA SER A 238 6.71 24.05 33.38
C SER A 238 7.60 24.85 34.33
N PRO A 239 7.29 26.13 34.60
CA PRO A 239 8.12 26.98 35.45
C PRO A 239 8.18 26.40 36.87
N GLY A 240 9.32 25.82 37.26
CA GLY A 240 9.60 25.34 38.61
C GLY A 240 9.32 23.85 38.88
N ALA A 241 8.78 23.10 37.92
CA ALA A 241 8.62 21.65 38.09
C ALA A 241 9.91 20.92 37.68
N LYS A 242 10.56 20.24 38.63
CA LYS A 242 11.60 19.27 38.31
C LYS A 242 10.94 17.99 37.79
N VAL A 243 11.51 17.38 36.76
CA VAL A 243 11.14 16.03 36.32
C VAL A 243 11.25 15.09 37.52
N CYS A 244 10.25 14.24 37.73
CA CYS A 244 10.28 13.33 38.87
C CYS A 244 11.35 12.23 38.67
N MET A 245 11.84 11.67 39.78
CA MET A 245 12.88 10.62 39.75
C MET A 245 12.45 9.39 38.95
N ASP A 246 11.15 9.04 38.99
CA ASP A 246 10.58 7.92 38.27
C ASP A 246 10.67 8.10 36.75
N CYS A 247 10.31 9.29 36.23
CA CYS A 247 10.49 9.64 34.81
C CYS A 247 11.97 9.61 34.41
N THR A 248 12.86 10.10 35.27
CA THR A 248 14.31 10.09 35.01
C THR A 248 14.83 8.65 34.89
N SER A 249 14.50 7.78 35.84
CA SER A 249 14.92 6.37 35.82
C SER A 249 14.33 5.61 34.64
N PHE A 250 13.10 5.93 34.23
CA PHE A 250 12.49 5.36 33.03
C PHE A 250 13.31 5.71 31.78
N VAL A 251 13.63 6.99 31.58
CA VAL A 251 14.42 7.46 30.42
C VAL A 251 15.81 6.84 30.42
N GLU A 252 16.49 6.74 31.57
CA GLU A 252 17.80 6.08 31.68
C GLU A 252 17.74 4.61 31.25
N LYS A 253 16.72 3.86 31.69
CA LYS A 253 16.53 2.46 31.30
C LYS A 253 16.22 2.33 29.81
N VAL A 254 15.39 3.22 29.26
CA VAL A 254 15.10 3.30 27.82
C VAL A 254 16.38 3.56 27.02
N ASN A 255 17.15 4.57 27.41
CA ASN A 255 18.41 4.92 26.76
C ASN A 255 19.38 3.74 26.76
N GLY A 256 19.53 3.06 27.90
CA GLY A 256 20.39 1.88 28.02
C GLY A 256 19.92 0.69 27.19
N TYR A 257 18.60 0.43 27.12
CA TYR A 257 18.06 -0.72 26.40
C TYR A 257 18.11 -0.54 24.87
N PHE A 258 17.77 0.66 24.38
CA PHE A 258 17.67 0.95 22.95
C PHE A 258 18.91 1.64 22.35
N GLY A 259 19.91 1.97 23.17
CA GLY A 259 21.09 2.72 22.73
C GLY A 259 20.76 4.17 22.35
N LEU A 260 19.85 4.80 23.09
CA LEU A 260 19.41 6.18 22.88
C LEU A 260 20.08 7.14 23.87
N SER A 261 19.93 8.43 23.63
CA SER A 261 20.45 9.56 24.42
C SER A 261 19.38 10.66 24.48
N ILE A 262 18.23 10.29 25.06
CA ILE A 262 17.12 11.19 25.34
C ILE A 262 17.42 11.97 26.63
N GLU A 263 17.34 13.29 26.57
CA GLU A 263 17.58 14.25 27.67
C GLU A 263 16.36 15.11 27.97
#